data_AF-A0A953GNG2-F1
#
_entry.id   AF-A0A953GNG2-F1
#
_cell.length_a   1.000
_cell.length_b   1.000
_cell.length_c   1.000
_cell.angle_alpha   90.00
_cell.angle_beta   90.00
_cell.angle_gamma   90.00
#
_symmetry.space_group_name_H-M   'P 1'
#
loop_
_entity.id
_entity.type
_entity.pdbx_description
1 polymer ?
#
loop_
_entity_poly.entity_id
_entity_poly.type
_entity_poly.pdbx_seq_one_letter_code
_entity_poly.pdbx_strand_id
1 'polypeptide(L)'
;MDAAKYLIRGVTLLATDPGLQEALSRVYNSSERPRCMCVRGGVEMYIAKHGEYVVKRMPGTGDLHHPTCQSFEPEPGLSGLGELVGEAIVEHNADHVEIRTDFPFSRVSGKAMPRGEANGEPPAVNAPRKRMSLRAVLHFLYHRAGLNRWYPAMEGRRSQGVIKKYLELAAAGVTLKGETLDKRLYVPEPFRVADKEEIGERRRRKLAMLLSPGDDVAYKMAIVIGQFNGVEQSAYGRKLMVKHMPDVPLYMENKAWERAERAYAATLQARDADLERKPMVVMAALIYAKREHLYQVDSLSMTLVSDQWIPL
;
A
#
# COMPACT_ATOMS: atom_id res chain seq x y z
N MET A 1 12.69 -2.92 24.82
CA MET A 1 11.55 -1.99 24.73
C MET A 1 10.35 -2.72 25.32
N ASP A 2 9.73 -2.16 26.35
CA ASP A 2 8.69 -2.84 27.13
C ASP A 2 7.44 -3.12 26.27
N ALA A 3 6.82 -4.29 26.47
CA ALA A 3 5.52 -4.60 25.89
C ALA A 3 4.49 -3.52 26.24
N ALA A 4 3.49 -3.29 25.38
CA ALA A 4 2.47 -2.27 25.61
C ALA A 4 1.81 -2.48 26.99
N LYS A 5 1.64 -1.40 27.75
CA LYS A 5 1.06 -1.42 29.10
C LYS A 5 -0.38 -0.91 29.03
N TYR A 6 -1.32 -1.66 29.58
CA TYR A 6 -2.74 -1.32 29.63
C TYR A 6 -3.19 -1.18 31.07
N LEU A 7 -3.90 -0.10 31.38
CA LEU A 7 -4.58 0.09 32.66
C LEU A 7 -6.03 -0.39 32.54
N ILE A 8 -6.42 -1.35 33.36
CA ILE A 8 -7.74 -1.98 33.40
C ILE A 8 -8.18 -2.04 34.86
N ARG A 9 -9.25 -1.33 35.22
CA ARG A 9 -9.77 -1.25 36.61
C ARG A 9 -8.70 -0.93 37.66
N GLY A 10 -7.80 0.00 37.35
CA GLY A 10 -6.71 0.39 38.25
C GLY A 10 -5.48 -0.53 38.23
N VAL A 11 -5.54 -1.68 37.54
CA VAL A 11 -4.41 -2.60 37.40
C VAL A 11 -3.70 -2.36 36.07
N THR A 12 -2.37 -2.21 36.10
CA THR A 12 -1.56 -2.10 34.89
C THR A 12 -1.03 -3.47 34.50
N LEU A 13 -1.40 -3.95 33.32
CA LEU A 13 -0.98 -5.23 32.76
C LEU A 13 -0.17 -5.01 31.47
N LEU A 14 0.79 -5.89 31.22
CA LEU A 14 1.51 -5.92 29.94
C LEU A 14 0.65 -6.61 28.87
N ALA A 15 0.89 -6.27 27.60
CA ALA A 15 0.24 -6.93 26.46
C ALA A 15 0.54 -8.44 26.39
N THR A 16 1.63 -8.88 27.03
CA THR A 16 2.07 -10.28 27.12
C THR A 16 1.70 -10.93 28.45
N ASP A 17 0.94 -10.23 29.31
CA ASP A 17 0.56 -10.74 30.62
C ASP A 17 -0.49 -11.87 30.48
N PRO A 18 -0.27 -13.06 31.07
CA PRO A 18 -1.25 -14.15 31.02
C PRO A 18 -2.63 -13.76 31.56
N GLY A 19 -2.69 -12.83 32.53
CA GLY A 19 -3.93 -12.34 33.13
C GLY A 19 -4.70 -11.33 32.26
N LEU A 20 -4.14 -10.89 31.14
CA LEU A 20 -4.74 -9.85 30.30
C LEU A 20 -6.11 -10.27 29.74
N GLN A 21 -6.25 -11.50 29.26
CA GLN A 21 -7.51 -11.98 28.68
C GLN A 21 -8.64 -11.99 29.73
N GLU A 22 -8.35 -12.46 30.94
CA GLU A 22 -9.30 -12.45 32.04
C GLU A 22 -9.68 -11.02 32.43
N ALA A 23 -8.70 -10.13 32.57
CA ALA A 23 -8.96 -8.72 32.88
C ALA A 23 -9.85 -8.03 31.83
N LEU A 24 -9.57 -8.25 30.54
CA LEU A 24 -10.37 -7.70 29.43
C LEU A 24 -11.79 -8.27 29.41
N SER A 25 -11.94 -9.57 29.67
CA SER A 25 -13.26 -10.23 29.69
C SER A 25 -14.21 -9.61 30.73
N ARG A 26 -13.67 -9.17 31.87
CA ARG A 26 -14.44 -8.59 32.98
C ARG A 26 -14.99 -7.20 32.66
N VAL A 27 -14.33 -6.45 31.78
CA VAL A 27 -14.74 -5.09 31.40
C VAL A 27 -15.41 -5.00 30.03
N TYR A 28 -15.36 -6.05 29.21
CA TYR A 28 -15.85 -6.05 27.83
C TYR A 28 -17.31 -5.58 27.68
N ASN A 29 -18.20 -6.02 28.57
CA ASN A 29 -19.63 -5.65 28.54
C ASN A 29 -19.97 -4.47 29.48
N SER A 30 -18.96 -3.75 29.96
CA SER A 30 -19.13 -2.60 30.84
C SER A 30 -18.85 -1.29 30.10
N SER A 31 -19.17 -0.16 30.73
CA SER A 31 -18.76 1.16 30.25
C SER A 31 -17.28 1.46 30.53
N GLU A 32 -16.59 0.64 31.33
CA GLU A 32 -15.19 0.84 31.67
C GLU A 32 -14.30 0.47 30.47
N ARG A 33 -13.40 1.38 30.11
CA ARG A 33 -12.49 1.23 28.98
C ARG A 33 -11.05 1.00 29.43
N PRO A 34 -10.32 0.05 28.82
CA PRO A 34 -8.88 -0.05 29.04
C PRO A 34 -8.19 1.23 28.56
N ARG A 35 -7.10 1.62 29.21
CA ARG A 35 -6.26 2.75 28.78
C ARG A 35 -4.86 2.29 28.40
N CYS A 36 -4.35 2.76 27.27
CA CYS A 36 -2.96 2.57 26.90
C CYS A 36 -2.05 3.52 27.68
N MET A 37 -1.14 2.97 28.47
CA MET A 37 -0.25 3.72 29.36
C MET A 37 1.03 4.23 28.68
N CYS A 38 0.96 4.54 27.38
CA CYS A 38 2.10 5.08 26.63
C CYS A 38 2.39 6.56 26.93
N VAL A 39 1.42 7.29 27.50
CA VAL A 39 1.53 8.68 27.95
C VAL A 39 0.93 8.81 29.36
N ARG A 40 1.26 9.89 30.07
CA ARG A 40 0.70 10.17 31.39
C ARG A 40 -0.83 10.33 31.29
N GLY A 41 -1.57 9.65 32.18
CA GLY A 41 -3.04 9.64 32.19
C GLY A 41 -3.69 8.59 31.29
N GLY A 42 -2.91 8.01 30.37
CA GLY A 42 -3.33 6.95 29.45
C GLY A 42 -4.37 7.39 28.41
N VAL A 43 -4.28 6.80 27.22
CA VAL A 43 -5.26 7.04 26.14
C VAL A 43 -6.32 5.97 26.19
N GLU A 44 -7.60 6.35 26.11
CA GLU A 44 -8.69 5.38 26.10
C GLU A 44 -8.63 4.46 24.87
N MET A 45 -8.97 3.20 25.09
CA MET A 45 -8.98 2.14 24.09
C MET A 45 -10.36 1.45 24.15
N TYR A 46 -10.70 0.67 23.12
CA TYR A 46 -11.87 -0.21 23.14
C TYR A 46 -11.46 -1.67 23.03
N ILE A 47 -12.36 -2.56 23.41
CA ILE A 47 -12.13 -4.01 23.34
C ILE A 47 -12.96 -4.57 22.20
N ALA A 48 -12.30 -5.25 21.27
CA ALA A 48 -12.95 -6.06 20.23
C ALA A 48 -12.84 -7.55 20.61
N LYS A 49 -13.81 -8.36 20.18
CA LYS A 49 -13.77 -9.81 20.36
C LYS A 49 -13.76 -10.50 19.00
N HIS A 50 -12.63 -11.13 18.67
CA HIS A 50 -12.46 -11.94 17.46
C HIS A 50 -11.79 -13.27 17.85
N GLY A 51 -12.56 -14.15 18.50
CA GLY A 51 -12.03 -15.30 19.23
C GLY A 51 -11.52 -14.89 20.61
N GLU A 52 -10.44 -14.11 20.65
CA GLU A 52 -9.87 -13.52 21.87
C GLU A 52 -10.26 -12.04 22.04
N TYR A 53 -10.07 -11.51 23.26
CA TYR A 53 -10.24 -10.08 23.52
C TYR A 53 -9.00 -9.32 23.06
N VAL A 54 -9.20 -8.34 22.18
CA VAL A 54 -8.13 -7.53 21.61
C VAL A 54 -8.37 -6.06 21.95
N VAL A 55 -7.38 -5.41 22.56
CA VAL A 55 -7.40 -3.98 22.81
C VAL A 55 -7.10 -3.23 21.51
N LYS A 56 -8.03 -2.40 21.06
CA LYS A 56 -7.90 -1.57 19.86
C LYS A 56 -8.00 -0.09 20.23
N ARG A 57 -7.31 0.75 19.45
CA ARG A 57 -7.30 2.19 19.64
C ARG A 57 -8.67 2.80 19.33
N MET A 58 -9.10 3.78 20.12
CA MET A 58 -10.27 4.59 19.80
C MET A 58 -10.16 5.27 18.41
N PRO A 59 -11.24 5.36 17.63
CA PRO A 59 -11.23 6.13 16.38
C PRO A 59 -10.81 7.58 16.65
N GLY A 60 -9.92 8.12 15.81
CA GLY A 60 -9.47 9.51 15.90
C GLY A 60 -8.54 9.86 17.08
N THR A 61 -7.99 8.87 17.79
CA THR A 61 -7.07 9.13 18.93
C THR A 61 -5.63 8.70 18.66
N GLY A 62 -5.25 8.49 17.40
CA GLY A 62 -3.92 8.01 17.00
C GLY A 62 -2.79 8.91 17.47
N ASP A 63 -2.98 10.20 17.29
CA ASP A 63 -2.07 11.29 17.56
C ASP A 63 -1.88 11.54 19.07
N LEU A 64 -2.85 11.10 19.89
CA LEU A 64 -2.79 11.21 21.35
C LEU A 64 -1.82 10.21 22.01
N HIS A 65 -1.37 9.20 21.26
CA HIS A 65 -0.40 8.23 21.78
C HIS A 65 1.03 8.77 21.67
N HIS A 66 1.94 8.24 22.50
CA HIS A 66 3.36 8.54 22.35
C HIS A 66 3.87 8.05 20.99
N PRO A 67 4.75 8.76 20.26
CA PRO A 67 5.20 8.37 18.91
C PRO A 67 5.83 6.97 18.80
N THR A 68 6.34 6.41 19.91
CA THR A 68 6.88 5.04 19.96
C THR A 68 5.83 3.97 20.32
N CYS A 69 4.59 4.37 20.57
CA CYS A 69 3.48 3.47 20.87
C CYS A 69 2.99 2.79 19.59
N GLN A 70 2.64 1.51 19.68
CA GLN A 70 2.06 0.77 18.55
C GLN A 70 0.70 1.31 18.07
N SER A 71 -0.01 2.00 18.97
CA SER A 71 -1.28 2.66 18.67
C SER A 71 -1.10 4.06 18.09
N PHE A 72 0.12 4.61 18.05
CA PHE A 72 0.34 5.93 17.49
C PHE A 72 0.07 5.99 15.98
N GLU A 73 -0.54 7.10 15.57
CA GLU A 73 -0.72 7.48 14.19
C GLU A 73 -0.71 9.02 14.11
N PRO A 74 0.07 9.63 13.20
CA PRO A 74 0.12 11.08 13.10
C PRO A 74 -1.25 11.65 12.71
N GLU A 75 -1.50 12.91 13.05
CA GLU A 75 -2.73 13.59 12.65
C GLU A 75 -2.96 13.47 11.13
N PRO A 76 -4.21 13.25 10.67
CA PRO A 76 -4.52 13.05 9.25
C PRO A 76 -3.94 14.14 8.32
N GLY A 77 -3.87 15.38 8.79
CA GLY A 77 -3.31 16.53 8.05
C GLY A 77 -1.81 16.44 7.75
N LEU A 78 -1.04 15.65 8.51
CA LEU A 78 0.40 15.47 8.30
C LEU A 78 0.72 14.35 7.29
N SER A 79 -0.23 13.45 7.04
CA SER A 79 -0.04 12.28 6.16
C SER A 79 -0.25 12.59 4.67
N GLY A 80 -0.76 13.78 4.32
CA GLY A 80 -1.25 14.13 2.98
C GLY A 80 -2.51 13.37 2.54
N LEU A 81 -2.88 12.28 3.23
CA LEU A 81 -4.10 11.50 2.99
C LEU A 81 -5.33 12.16 3.61
N GLY A 82 -5.19 12.95 4.68
CA GLY A 82 -6.32 13.61 5.36
C GLY A 82 -7.13 14.51 4.44
N GLU A 83 -6.47 15.20 3.51
CA GLU A 83 -7.14 16.03 2.48
C GLU A 83 -7.94 15.23 1.44
N LEU A 84 -7.69 13.92 1.35
CA LEU A 84 -8.32 13.01 0.39
C LEU A 84 -9.51 12.26 1.02
N VAL A 85 -9.59 12.22 2.36
CA VAL A 85 -10.71 11.61 3.10
C VAL A 85 -12.01 12.36 2.82
N GLY A 86 -13.08 11.63 2.48
CA GLY A 86 -14.39 12.20 2.13
C GLY A 86 -14.56 12.52 0.64
N GLU A 87 -13.47 12.64 -0.12
CA GLU A 87 -13.51 12.89 -1.57
C GLU A 87 -12.97 11.71 -2.40
N ALA A 88 -11.68 11.42 -2.21
CA ALA A 88 -10.95 10.38 -2.93
C ALA A 88 -10.90 9.06 -2.16
N ILE A 89 -11.03 9.11 -0.83
CA ILE A 89 -11.12 7.96 0.08
C ILE A 89 -12.50 8.02 0.73
N VAL A 90 -13.32 7.00 0.47
CA VAL A 90 -14.66 6.85 1.06
C VAL A 90 -14.63 5.64 1.97
N GLU A 91 -14.63 5.88 3.28
CA GLU A 91 -14.65 4.83 4.29
C GLU A 91 -16.09 4.37 4.51
N HIS A 92 -16.37 3.11 4.17
CA HIS A 92 -17.67 2.49 4.44
C HIS A 92 -17.69 1.83 5.82
N ASN A 93 -16.57 1.19 6.20
CA ASN A 93 -16.30 0.68 7.55
C ASN A 93 -14.79 0.43 7.71
N ALA A 94 -14.35 -0.07 8.88
CA ALA A 94 -12.93 -0.29 9.17
C ALA A 94 -12.23 -1.20 8.14
N ASP A 95 -12.92 -2.23 7.65
CA ASP A 95 -12.36 -3.25 6.77
C ASP A 95 -12.59 -2.94 5.28
N HIS A 96 -13.50 -2.03 4.95
CA HIS A 96 -13.89 -1.68 3.58
C HIS A 96 -13.76 -0.18 3.28
N VAL A 97 -12.87 0.14 2.35
CA VAL A 97 -12.63 1.50 1.87
C VAL A 97 -12.74 1.53 0.35
N GLU A 98 -13.43 2.53 -0.19
CA GLU A 98 -13.44 2.80 -1.62
C GLU A 98 -12.46 3.94 -1.94
N ILE A 99 -11.67 3.78 -3.00
CA ILE A 99 -10.74 4.80 -3.47
C ILE A 99 -11.06 5.25 -4.90
N ARG A 100 -10.79 6.52 -5.19
CA ARG A 100 -10.92 7.13 -6.52
C ARG A 100 -9.56 7.60 -7.02
N THR A 101 -9.12 7.12 -8.18
CA THR A 101 -7.80 7.41 -8.73
C THR A 101 -7.84 8.40 -9.88
N ASP A 102 -6.76 9.18 -10.07
CA ASP A 102 -6.58 10.09 -11.20
C ASP A 102 -6.08 9.37 -12.46
N PHE A 103 -5.55 8.15 -12.30
CA PHE A 103 -5.10 7.28 -13.38
C PHE A 103 -6.15 6.23 -13.74
N PRO A 104 -6.24 5.83 -15.03
CA PRO A 104 -7.18 4.83 -15.49
C PRO A 104 -6.67 3.39 -15.23
N PHE A 105 -7.59 2.42 -15.17
CA PHE A 105 -7.27 0.97 -15.15
C PHE A 105 -7.50 0.29 -16.51
N SER A 106 -7.64 1.10 -17.55
CA SER A 106 -7.87 0.72 -18.94
C SER A 106 -7.17 1.71 -19.86
N ARG A 107 -6.47 1.22 -20.89
CA ARG A 107 -5.73 2.06 -21.85
C ARG A 107 -6.15 1.73 -23.28
N VAL A 108 -6.78 2.67 -23.97
CA VAL A 108 -7.10 2.53 -25.41
C VAL A 108 -5.82 2.71 -26.23
N SER A 109 -5.57 1.80 -27.19
CA SER A 109 -4.46 1.92 -28.13
C SER A 109 -4.86 2.83 -29.30
N GLY A 110 -4.31 4.05 -29.35
CA GLY A 110 -4.49 4.98 -30.47
C GLY A 110 -5.75 5.85 -30.37
N LYS A 111 -5.54 7.16 -30.56
CA LYS A 111 -6.50 8.29 -30.51
C LYS A 111 -7.01 8.67 -29.13
N ALA A 112 -6.94 9.98 -28.85
CA ALA A 112 -7.82 10.61 -27.88
C ALA A 112 -9.26 10.22 -28.21
N MET A 113 -10.06 9.90 -27.20
CA MET A 113 -11.51 9.76 -27.39
C MET A 113 -12.00 10.94 -28.23
N PRO A 114 -12.79 10.73 -29.30
CA PRO A 114 -13.63 11.80 -29.78
C PRO A 114 -14.43 12.26 -28.58
N ARG A 115 -14.40 13.56 -28.28
CA ARG A 115 -15.46 14.15 -27.43
C ARG A 115 -16.76 13.65 -28.05
N GLY A 116 -17.53 12.88 -27.27
CA GLY A 116 -18.86 12.43 -27.70
C GLY A 116 -19.61 13.63 -28.25
N GLU A 117 -20.34 13.41 -29.34
CA GLU A 117 -21.20 14.43 -29.93
C GLU A 117 -21.97 15.13 -28.81
N ALA A 118 -21.93 16.46 -28.85
CA ALA A 118 -22.61 17.29 -27.87
C ALA A 118 -24.11 17.09 -28.04
N ASN A 119 -24.69 16.14 -27.31
CA ASN A 119 -26.09 16.22 -26.94
C ASN A 119 -26.26 17.56 -26.23
N GLY A 120 -27.18 18.39 -26.72
CA GLY A 120 -27.35 19.81 -26.37
C GLY A 120 -27.78 20.11 -24.94
N GLU A 121 -27.43 19.26 -23.97
CA GLU A 121 -27.48 19.58 -22.55
C GLU A 121 -26.13 20.14 -22.11
N PRO A 122 -26.09 21.28 -21.39
CA PRO A 122 -24.86 21.71 -20.76
C PRO A 122 -24.37 20.57 -19.84
N PRO A 123 -23.11 20.13 -19.94
CA PRO A 123 -22.61 19.08 -19.08
C PRO A 123 -22.79 19.52 -17.64
N ALA A 124 -23.38 18.65 -16.81
CA ALA A 124 -23.50 18.91 -15.38
C ALA A 124 -22.11 19.27 -14.82
N VAL A 125 -21.95 20.52 -14.41
CA VAL A 125 -20.69 21.02 -13.83
C VAL A 125 -20.60 20.48 -12.41
N ASN A 126 -20.07 19.27 -12.29
CA ASN A 126 -19.72 18.71 -11.00
C ASN A 126 -18.41 19.33 -10.53
N ALA A 127 -18.36 19.80 -9.28
CA ALA A 127 -17.10 20.23 -8.68
C ALA A 127 -16.04 19.13 -8.82
N PRO A 128 -14.80 19.46 -9.21
CA PRO A 128 -13.75 18.46 -9.37
C PRO A 128 -13.46 17.82 -8.02
N ARG A 129 -13.85 16.56 -7.85
CA ARG A 129 -13.49 15.78 -6.65
C ARG A 129 -12.01 15.44 -6.70
N LYS A 130 -11.28 15.60 -5.59
CA LYS A 130 -9.90 15.13 -5.46
C LYS A 130 -9.82 13.63 -5.78
N ARG A 131 -8.73 13.22 -6.43
CA ARG A 131 -8.45 11.84 -6.84
C ARG A 131 -7.03 11.46 -6.43
N MET A 132 -6.83 10.18 -6.14
CA MET A 132 -5.54 9.63 -5.71
C MET A 132 -4.61 9.41 -6.91
N SER A 133 -3.42 10.00 -6.82
CA SER A 133 -2.31 9.64 -7.70
C SER A 133 -1.77 8.24 -7.38
N LEU A 134 -0.98 7.66 -8.28
CA LEU A 134 -0.31 6.37 -8.04
C LEU A 134 0.56 6.41 -6.77
N ARG A 135 1.20 7.56 -6.50
CA ARG A 135 1.94 7.80 -5.26
C ARG A 135 1.02 7.75 -4.04
N ALA A 136 -0.13 8.43 -4.10
CA ALA A 136 -1.09 8.43 -3.00
C ALA A 136 -1.61 7.02 -2.71
N VAL A 137 -1.87 6.20 -3.75
CA VAL A 137 -2.28 4.80 -3.58
C VAL A 137 -1.19 3.97 -2.90
N LEU A 138 0.08 4.13 -3.28
CA LEU A 138 1.20 3.45 -2.62
C LEU A 138 1.30 3.82 -1.13
N HIS A 139 1.25 5.13 -0.82
CA HIS A 139 1.29 5.61 0.57
C HIS A 139 0.09 5.10 1.39
N PHE A 140 -1.11 5.12 0.80
CA PHE A 140 -2.32 4.62 1.44
C PHE A 140 -2.23 3.12 1.73
N LEU A 141 -1.75 2.30 0.78
CA LEU A 141 -1.55 0.87 1.00
C LEU A 141 -0.50 0.60 2.08
N TYR A 142 0.61 1.34 2.09
CA TYR A 142 1.61 1.24 3.16
C TYR A 142 1.03 1.56 4.53
N HIS A 143 0.23 2.62 4.61
CA HIS A 143 -0.44 3.05 5.82
C HIS A 143 -1.44 1.99 6.31
N ARG A 144 -2.33 1.52 5.41
CA ARG A 144 -3.34 0.49 5.71
C ARG A 144 -2.70 -0.85 6.07
N ALA A 145 -1.55 -1.18 5.48
CA ALA A 145 -0.77 -2.37 5.80
C ALA A 145 0.06 -2.24 7.09
N GLY A 146 0.11 -1.06 7.72
CA GLY A 146 0.93 -0.77 8.91
C GLY A 146 2.44 -0.78 8.64
N LEU A 147 2.86 -0.70 7.38
CA LEU A 147 4.27 -0.74 6.98
C LEU A 147 5.02 0.55 7.30
N ASN A 148 4.29 1.65 7.50
CA ASN A 148 4.79 2.94 7.96
C ASN A 148 5.16 2.98 9.46
N ARG A 149 4.88 1.92 10.23
CA ARG A 149 5.21 1.83 11.66
C ARG A 149 6.32 0.82 11.87
N TRP A 150 7.23 1.02 12.81
CA TRP A 150 8.22 -0.01 13.16
C TRP A 150 8.50 0.01 14.65
N TYR A 151 8.76 -1.16 15.23
CA TYR A 151 9.14 -1.31 16.63
C TYR A 151 10.20 -2.42 16.76
N PRO A 152 11.07 -2.40 17.80
CA PRO A 152 12.22 -3.30 17.89
C PRO A 152 11.90 -4.80 17.84
N ALA A 153 10.72 -5.23 18.27
CA ALA A 153 10.32 -6.63 18.16
C ALA A 153 10.11 -7.09 16.70
N MET A 154 10.05 -6.16 15.73
CA MET A 154 10.04 -6.43 14.29
C MET A 154 11.44 -6.57 13.68
N GLU A 155 12.52 -6.38 14.44
CA GLU A 155 13.89 -6.49 13.92
C GLU A 155 14.10 -7.84 13.22
N GLY A 156 14.62 -7.80 12.00
CA GLY A 156 14.82 -8.98 11.14
C GLY A 156 13.54 -9.69 10.67
N ARG A 157 12.34 -9.22 11.02
CA ARG A 157 11.07 -9.91 10.68
C ARG A 157 10.44 -9.45 9.36
N ARG A 158 10.79 -8.25 8.86
CA ARG A 158 10.23 -7.70 7.61
C ARG A 158 10.93 -8.26 6.39
N SER A 159 10.43 -9.40 5.91
CA SER A 159 10.86 -10.01 4.66
C SER A 159 9.92 -9.66 3.50
N GLN A 160 10.35 -9.91 2.27
CA GLN A 160 9.50 -9.77 1.08
C GLN A 160 8.14 -10.47 1.22
N GLY A 161 8.11 -11.65 1.85
CA GLY A 161 6.87 -12.40 2.06
C GLY A 161 5.91 -11.68 3.01
N VAL A 162 6.43 -11.02 4.03
CA VAL A 162 5.65 -10.18 4.96
C VAL A 162 5.09 -8.97 4.22
N ILE A 163 5.92 -8.27 3.44
CA ILE A 163 5.49 -7.10 2.66
C ILE A 163 4.38 -7.47 1.67
N LYS A 164 4.56 -8.54 0.89
CA LYS A 164 3.53 -9.09 0.00
C LYS A 164 2.23 -9.37 0.75
N LYS A 165 2.30 -10.14 1.83
CA LYS A 165 1.12 -10.53 2.62
C LYS A 165 0.32 -9.31 3.09
N TYR A 166 0.98 -8.33 3.73
CA TYR A 166 0.27 -7.19 4.29
C TYR A 166 -0.23 -6.20 3.24
N LEU A 167 0.47 -6.02 2.13
CA LEU A 167 -0.04 -5.22 1.00
C LEU A 167 -1.26 -5.87 0.33
N GLU A 168 -1.24 -7.19 0.14
CA GLU A 168 -2.39 -7.93 -0.43
C GLU A 168 -3.60 -7.90 0.51
N LEU A 169 -3.39 -8.09 1.81
CA LEU A 169 -4.46 -7.97 2.82
C LEU A 169 -5.04 -6.54 2.85
N ALA A 170 -4.18 -5.52 2.80
CA ALA A 170 -4.63 -4.14 2.73
C ALA A 170 -5.45 -3.88 1.47
N ALA A 171 -5.01 -4.37 0.31
CA ALA A 171 -5.70 -4.20 -0.97
C ALA A 171 -7.01 -4.98 -1.08
N ALA A 172 -7.17 -6.11 -0.38
CA ALA A 172 -8.41 -6.88 -0.37
C ALA A 172 -9.58 -6.11 0.26
N GLY A 173 -9.28 -5.24 1.23
CA GLY A 173 -10.25 -4.34 1.86
C GLY A 173 -10.48 -3.03 1.11
N VAL A 174 -9.95 -2.89 -0.10
CA VAL A 174 -9.99 -1.64 -0.88
C VAL A 174 -10.70 -1.88 -2.20
N THR A 175 -11.70 -1.05 -2.51
CA THR A 175 -12.48 -1.17 -3.75
C THR A 175 -12.24 0.02 -4.67
N LEU A 176 -12.14 -0.27 -5.96
CA LEU A 176 -12.00 0.71 -7.02
C LEU A 176 -12.96 0.35 -8.15
N LYS A 177 -13.90 1.26 -8.44
CA LYS A 177 -14.94 1.06 -9.47
C LYS A 177 -15.68 -0.29 -9.34
N GLY A 178 -15.98 -0.72 -8.11
CA GLY A 178 -16.71 -1.96 -7.83
C GLY A 178 -15.86 -3.25 -7.83
N GLU A 179 -14.56 -3.19 -8.15
CA GLU A 179 -13.64 -4.32 -8.00
C GLU A 179 -12.68 -4.10 -6.84
N THR A 180 -12.34 -5.18 -6.13
CA THR A 180 -11.33 -5.13 -5.08
C THR A 180 -9.94 -4.93 -5.69
N LEU A 181 -9.13 -4.07 -5.07
CA LEU A 181 -7.83 -3.66 -5.58
C LEU A 181 -6.83 -4.82 -5.63
N ASP A 182 -6.99 -5.83 -4.76
CA ASP A 182 -6.17 -7.04 -4.78
C ASP A 182 -6.24 -7.78 -6.13
N LYS A 183 -7.36 -7.72 -6.87
CA LYS A 183 -7.50 -8.30 -8.21
C LYS A 183 -6.64 -7.60 -9.25
N ARG A 184 -6.28 -6.34 -8.99
CA ARG A 184 -5.48 -5.47 -9.87
C ARG A 184 -4.10 -5.17 -9.30
N LEU A 185 -3.74 -5.70 -8.13
CA LEU A 185 -2.45 -5.53 -7.49
C LEU A 185 -1.61 -6.81 -7.62
N TYR A 186 -0.35 -6.64 -7.99
CA TYR A 186 0.66 -7.68 -7.93
C TYR A 186 1.86 -7.22 -7.11
N VAL A 187 2.23 -8.02 -6.11
CA VAL A 187 3.45 -7.83 -5.33
C VAL A 187 4.29 -9.11 -5.50
N PRO A 188 5.54 -9.03 -5.97
CA PRO A 188 6.38 -10.21 -6.15
C PRO A 188 6.46 -11.04 -4.87
N GLU A 189 6.35 -12.36 -5.00
CA GLU A 189 6.64 -13.28 -3.90
C GLU A 189 8.16 -13.47 -3.70
N PRO A 190 8.62 -13.96 -2.54
CA PRO A 190 10.04 -14.26 -2.34
C PRO A 190 10.59 -15.20 -3.42
N PHE A 191 11.53 -14.70 -4.22
CA PHE A 191 12.16 -15.49 -5.27
C PHE A 191 13.20 -16.47 -4.76
N ARG A 192 13.07 -17.73 -5.16
CA ARG A 192 14.07 -18.80 -4.99
C ARG A 192 14.30 -19.45 -6.35
N VAL A 193 15.56 -19.70 -6.69
CA VAL A 193 15.93 -20.28 -8.01
C VAL A 193 15.28 -21.64 -8.22
N ALA A 194 15.20 -22.46 -7.17
CA ALA A 194 14.56 -23.79 -7.21
C ALA A 194 13.07 -23.72 -7.58
N ASP A 195 12.38 -22.64 -7.20
CA ASP A 195 10.93 -22.50 -7.36
C ASP A 195 10.58 -21.57 -8.54
N LYS A 196 11.56 -21.23 -9.39
CA LYS A 196 11.43 -20.20 -10.45
C LYS A 196 10.23 -20.45 -11.36
N GLU A 197 10.02 -21.69 -11.80
CA GLU A 197 8.94 -22.04 -12.72
C GLU A 197 7.57 -21.88 -12.06
N GLU A 198 7.42 -22.38 -10.83
CA GLU A 198 6.19 -22.31 -10.05
C GLU A 198 5.80 -20.86 -9.70
N ILE A 199 6.78 -20.04 -9.30
CA ILE A 199 6.62 -18.60 -9.09
C ILE A 199 6.16 -17.94 -10.40
N GLY A 200 6.78 -18.30 -11.52
CA GLY A 200 6.42 -17.79 -12.84
C GLY A 200 4.97 -18.13 -13.23
N GLU A 201 4.51 -19.34 -12.93
CA GLU A 201 3.13 -19.78 -13.15
C GLU A 201 2.12 -19.03 -12.30
N ARG A 202 2.39 -18.86 -11.00
CA ARG A 202 1.52 -18.09 -10.11
C ARG A 202 1.40 -16.64 -10.56
N ARG A 203 2.51 -16.01 -10.94
CA ARG A 203 2.51 -14.66 -11.51
C ARG A 203 1.71 -14.59 -12.80
N ARG A 204 1.93 -15.51 -13.76
CA ARG A 204 1.15 -15.59 -15.01
C ARG A 204 -0.34 -15.64 -14.70
N ARG A 205 -0.75 -16.53 -13.79
CA ARG A 205 -2.14 -16.70 -13.39
C ARG A 205 -2.72 -15.42 -12.79
N LYS A 206 -1.97 -14.75 -11.91
CA LYS A 206 -2.39 -13.50 -11.27
C LYS A 206 -2.51 -12.35 -12.26
N LEU A 207 -1.66 -12.30 -13.29
CA LEU A 207 -1.61 -11.25 -14.30
C LEU A 207 -2.35 -11.60 -15.60
N ALA A 208 -3.01 -12.76 -15.68
CA ALA A 208 -3.71 -13.23 -16.88
C ALA A 208 -4.85 -12.29 -17.31
N MET A 209 -5.46 -11.59 -16.36
CA MET A 209 -6.51 -10.58 -16.62
C MET A 209 -6.03 -9.42 -17.50
N LEU A 210 -4.72 -9.16 -17.63
CA LEU A 210 -4.17 -8.14 -18.53
C LEU A 210 -4.29 -8.54 -20.01
N LEU A 211 -4.39 -9.85 -20.27
CA LEU A 211 -4.45 -10.43 -21.61
C LEU A 211 -5.87 -10.84 -22.01
N SER A 212 -6.83 -10.79 -21.07
CA SER A 212 -8.21 -11.15 -21.38
C SER A 212 -8.76 -10.21 -22.46
N PRO A 213 -9.29 -10.73 -23.58
CA PRO A 213 -10.04 -9.93 -24.52
C PRO A 213 -11.27 -9.43 -23.76
N GLY A 214 -11.28 -8.16 -23.38
CA GLY A 214 -12.56 -7.50 -23.16
C GLY A 214 -13.16 -7.19 -24.53
N ASP A 215 -14.45 -6.89 -24.57
CA ASP A 215 -15.10 -6.32 -25.76
C ASP A 215 -14.49 -4.95 -26.18
N ASP A 216 -13.52 -4.45 -25.42
CA ASP A 216 -12.89 -3.15 -25.58
C ASP A 216 -11.57 -3.20 -26.36
N VAL A 217 -11.38 -2.18 -27.19
CA VAL A 217 -10.12 -1.75 -27.83
C VAL A 217 -9.07 -1.26 -26.79
N ALA A 218 -9.28 -1.56 -25.51
CA ALA A 218 -8.53 -1.05 -24.38
C ALA A 218 -7.78 -2.16 -23.62
N TYR A 219 -6.48 -1.98 -23.42
CA TYR A 219 -5.67 -2.82 -22.54
C TYR A 219 -6.12 -2.67 -21.09
N LYS A 220 -6.39 -3.78 -20.42
CA LYS A 220 -6.56 -3.80 -18.96
C LYS A 220 -5.23 -3.48 -18.27
N MET A 221 -5.32 -2.87 -17.09
CA MET A 221 -4.14 -2.47 -16.32
C MET A 221 -4.14 -3.05 -14.91
N ALA A 222 -2.95 -3.08 -14.30
CA ALA A 222 -2.69 -3.50 -12.93
C ALA A 222 -1.57 -2.67 -12.31
N ILE A 223 -1.50 -2.65 -10.98
CA ILE A 223 -0.40 -2.05 -10.24
C ILE A 223 0.58 -3.16 -9.84
N VAL A 224 1.85 -2.96 -10.12
CA VAL A 224 2.95 -3.75 -9.55
C VAL A 224 3.63 -2.93 -8.47
N ILE A 225 3.69 -3.44 -7.24
CA ILE A 225 4.49 -2.84 -6.16
C ILE A 225 5.67 -3.76 -5.88
N GLY A 226 6.90 -3.22 -5.93
CA GLY A 226 8.10 -3.99 -5.66
C GLY A 226 9.34 -3.14 -5.47
N GLN A 227 10.42 -3.75 -4.97
CA GLN A 227 11.70 -3.07 -4.83
C GLN A 227 12.34 -2.89 -6.21
N PHE A 228 12.67 -1.65 -6.56
CA PHE A 228 13.41 -1.32 -7.77
C PHE A 228 14.86 -1.84 -7.66
N ASN A 229 15.30 -2.58 -8.67
CA ASN A 229 16.59 -3.26 -8.69
C ASN A 229 17.46 -2.88 -9.90
N GLY A 230 17.23 -1.70 -10.45
CA GLY A 230 18.03 -1.16 -11.55
C GLY A 230 17.30 -1.10 -12.89
N VAL A 231 18.00 -0.56 -13.86
CA VAL A 231 17.48 -0.30 -15.21
C VAL A 231 18.54 -0.67 -16.25
N GLU A 232 18.12 -1.29 -17.34
CA GLU A 232 18.99 -1.63 -18.48
C GLU A 232 18.42 -1.06 -19.78
N GLN A 233 19.32 -0.71 -20.72
CA GLN A 233 18.91 -0.37 -22.08
C GLN A 233 18.45 -1.63 -22.82
N SER A 234 17.40 -1.49 -23.63
CA SER A 234 16.95 -2.53 -24.56
C SER A 234 16.50 -1.93 -25.88
N ALA A 235 16.25 -2.80 -26.87
CA ALA A 235 15.68 -2.42 -28.16
C ALA A 235 14.27 -1.81 -28.04
N TYR A 236 13.55 -2.07 -26.93
CA TYR A 236 12.16 -1.65 -26.72
C TYR A 236 12.03 -0.53 -25.67
N GLY A 237 13.12 0.19 -25.40
CA GLY A 237 13.18 1.19 -24.34
C GLY A 237 14.02 0.71 -23.16
N ARG A 238 13.60 1.04 -21.94
CA ARG A 238 14.26 0.67 -20.69
C ARG A 238 13.62 -0.56 -20.06
N LYS A 239 14.45 -1.49 -19.60
CA LYS A 239 14.05 -2.64 -18.77
C LYS A 239 14.23 -2.27 -17.31
N LEU A 240 13.15 -2.12 -16.58
CA LEU A 240 13.15 -1.90 -15.14
C LEU A 240 13.13 -3.26 -14.45
N MET A 241 14.15 -3.52 -13.64
CA MET A 241 14.28 -4.75 -12.88
C MET A 241 13.59 -4.58 -11.52
N VAL A 242 12.83 -5.58 -11.13
CA VAL A 242 12.16 -5.62 -9.82
C VAL A 242 12.74 -6.78 -9.02
N LYS A 243 13.21 -6.51 -7.80
CA LYS A 243 13.74 -7.56 -6.92
C LYS A 243 12.66 -8.61 -6.67
N HIS A 244 13.08 -9.87 -6.61
CA HIS A 244 12.20 -11.05 -6.55
C HIS A 244 11.31 -11.28 -7.79
N MET A 245 11.56 -10.57 -8.90
CA MET A 245 10.96 -10.86 -10.20
C MET A 245 12.03 -10.77 -11.32
N PRO A 246 13.12 -11.56 -11.24
CA PRO A 246 14.25 -11.41 -12.17
C PRO A 246 13.95 -11.91 -13.58
N ASP A 247 12.97 -12.79 -13.74
CA ASP A 247 12.62 -13.47 -14.99
C ASP A 247 11.68 -12.66 -15.88
N VAL A 248 11.00 -11.63 -15.34
CA VAL A 248 10.11 -10.76 -16.11
C VAL A 248 10.35 -9.29 -15.75
N PRO A 249 11.17 -8.56 -16.54
CA PRO A 249 11.33 -7.12 -16.38
C PRO A 249 10.07 -6.36 -16.79
N LEU A 250 9.96 -5.12 -16.32
CA LEU A 250 8.95 -4.17 -16.79
C LEU A 250 9.58 -3.24 -17.84
N TYR A 251 8.88 -3.01 -18.94
CA TYR A 251 9.40 -2.16 -20.03
C TYR A 251 8.83 -0.76 -19.94
N MET A 252 9.66 0.26 -20.17
CA MET A 252 9.25 1.66 -20.20
C MET A 252 9.89 2.36 -21.38
N GLU A 253 9.17 3.27 -22.02
CA GLU A 253 9.71 4.03 -23.15
C GLU A 253 10.89 4.92 -22.69
N ASN A 254 11.91 5.10 -23.55
CA ASN A 254 13.13 5.85 -23.19
C ASN A 254 12.83 7.27 -22.66
N LYS A 255 12.04 8.05 -23.40
CA LYS A 255 11.67 9.42 -23.00
C LYS A 255 10.84 9.46 -21.71
N ALA A 256 10.07 8.42 -21.44
CA ALA A 256 9.30 8.31 -20.21
C ALA A 256 10.23 7.98 -19.02
N TRP A 257 11.20 7.08 -19.21
CA TRP A 257 12.22 6.80 -18.20
C TRP A 257 13.08 8.02 -17.90
N GLU A 258 13.58 8.73 -18.91
CA GLU A 258 14.41 9.94 -18.70
C GLU A 258 13.68 11.01 -17.87
N ARG A 259 12.35 11.14 -18.05
CA ARG A 259 11.52 12.01 -17.21
C ARG A 259 11.42 11.50 -15.78
N ALA A 260 11.21 10.19 -15.60
CA ALA A 260 11.16 9.57 -14.27
C ALA A 260 12.50 9.68 -13.54
N GLU A 261 13.61 9.41 -14.22
CA GLU A 261 14.97 9.50 -13.70
C GLU A 261 15.28 10.92 -13.22
N ARG A 262 14.91 11.95 -14.00
CA ARG A 262 15.02 13.35 -13.57
C ARG A 262 14.13 13.67 -12.36
N ALA A 263 12.87 13.22 -12.37
CA ALA A 263 11.92 13.48 -11.29
C ALA A 263 12.30 12.79 -9.97
N TYR A 264 12.93 11.62 -10.05
CA TYR A 264 13.33 10.80 -8.90
C TYR A 264 14.85 10.79 -8.67
N ALA A 265 15.59 11.76 -9.22
CA ALA A 265 17.05 11.80 -9.15
C ALA A 265 17.56 11.71 -7.71
N ALA A 266 17.00 12.48 -6.78
CA ALA A 266 17.37 12.44 -5.37
C ALA A 266 17.09 11.08 -4.72
N THR A 267 15.94 10.45 -5.04
CA THR A 267 15.57 9.12 -4.55
C THR A 267 16.53 8.03 -5.08
N LEU A 268 16.88 8.10 -6.36
CA LEU A 268 17.80 7.16 -7.00
C LEU A 268 19.24 7.35 -6.48
N GLN A 269 19.69 8.60 -6.29
CA GLN A 269 20.99 8.90 -5.69
C GLN A 269 21.08 8.42 -4.24
N ALA A 270 20.04 8.64 -3.43
CA ALA A 270 20.01 8.20 -2.03
C ALA A 270 20.11 6.68 -1.89
N ARG A 271 19.51 5.91 -2.83
CA ARG A 271 19.65 4.45 -2.90
C ARG A 271 21.10 4.01 -3.09
N ASP A 272 21.86 4.76 -3.89
CA ASP A 272 23.23 4.45 -4.27
C ASP A 272 24.26 4.98 -3.26
N ALA A 273 23.79 5.68 -2.21
CA ALA A 273 24.64 6.19 -1.15
C ALA A 273 25.34 5.04 -0.39
N ASP A 274 26.63 5.24 -0.08
CA ASP A 274 27.41 4.27 0.67
C ASP A 274 27.21 4.45 2.18
N LEU A 275 26.12 3.86 2.67
CA LEU A 275 25.72 3.87 4.07
C LEU A 275 25.76 2.45 4.64
N GLU A 276 26.00 2.31 5.94
CA GLU A 276 25.96 1.03 6.65
C GLU A 276 24.60 0.34 6.49
N ARG A 277 23.51 1.12 6.62
CA ARG A 277 22.13 0.68 6.34
C ARG A 277 21.63 1.37 5.07
N LYS A 278 21.75 0.67 3.94
CA LYS A 278 21.38 1.23 2.63
C LYS A 278 19.85 1.35 2.50
N PRO A 279 19.32 2.53 2.18
CA PRO A 279 17.92 2.67 1.84
C PRO A 279 17.63 1.96 0.52
N MET A 280 16.38 1.56 0.33
CA MET A 280 15.89 0.93 -0.88
C MET A 280 14.90 1.85 -1.58
N VAL A 281 14.63 1.58 -2.86
CA VAL A 281 13.56 2.25 -3.59
C VAL A 281 12.45 1.25 -3.82
N VAL A 282 11.26 1.57 -3.34
CA VAL A 282 10.04 0.84 -3.69
C VAL A 282 9.33 1.60 -4.79
N MET A 283 8.96 0.88 -5.84
CA MET A 283 8.20 1.42 -6.96
C MET A 283 6.78 0.87 -6.97
N ALA A 284 5.84 1.73 -7.33
CA ALA A 284 4.53 1.35 -7.84
C ALA A 284 4.49 1.65 -9.34
N ALA A 285 4.29 0.63 -10.17
CA ALA A 285 4.15 0.78 -11.61
C ALA A 285 2.73 0.38 -12.03
N LEU A 286 2.06 1.28 -12.73
CA LEU A 286 0.84 0.94 -13.45
C LEU A 286 1.25 0.29 -14.77
N ILE A 287 0.89 -0.98 -14.95
CA ILE A 287 1.30 -1.80 -16.07
C ILE A 287 0.12 -2.26 -16.92
N TYR A 288 0.41 -2.54 -18.18
CA TYR A 288 -0.48 -3.24 -19.11
C TYR A 288 0.32 -4.26 -19.91
N ALA A 289 -0.35 -5.27 -20.47
CA ALA A 289 0.30 -6.28 -21.30
C ALA A 289 -0.05 -6.04 -22.78
N LYS A 290 0.97 -5.87 -23.64
CA LYS A 290 0.75 -5.79 -25.10
C LYS A 290 0.58 -7.17 -25.72
N ARG A 291 1.26 -8.16 -25.15
CA ARG A 291 1.25 -9.58 -25.49
C ARG A 291 1.69 -10.36 -24.25
N GLU A 292 1.58 -11.67 -24.31
CA GLU A 292 1.97 -12.54 -23.19
C GLU A 292 3.40 -12.23 -22.73
N HIS A 293 3.59 -12.17 -21.40
CA HIS A 293 4.86 -11.94 -20.72
C HIS A 293 5.57 -10.59 -20.94
N LEU A 294 4.99 -9.68 -21.73
CA LEU A 294 5.59 -8.38 -22.00
C LEU A 294 4.77 -7.26 -21.37
N TYR A 295 5.17 -6.89 -20.16
CA TYR A 295 4.52 -5.83 -19.38
C TYR A 295 5.15 -4.48 -19.65
N GLN A 296 4.31 -3.51 -19.99
CA GLN A 296 4.68 -2.13 -20.27
C GLN A 296 4.22 -1.24 -19.11
N VAL A 297 5.11 -0.36 -18.66
CA VAL A 297 4.84 0.66 -17.65
C VAL A 297 4.18 1.86 -18.32
N ASP A 298 2.98 2.18 -17.87
CA ASP A 298 2.25 3.39 -18.26
C ASP A 298 2.66 4.58 -17.39
N SER A 299 2.65 4.38 -16.08
CA SER A 299 3.07 5.36 -15.09
C SER A 299 3.84 4.71 -13.95
N LEU A 300 4.72 5.48 -13.34
CA LEU A 300 5.67 5.01 -12.33
C LEU A 300 5.70 6.00 -11.18
N SER A 301 5.65 5.47 -9.96
CA SER A 301 5.94 6.21 -8.74
C SER A 301 7.02 5.50 -7.95
N MET A 302 7.92 6.25 -7.35
CA MET A 302 9.02 5.73 -6.51
C MET A 302 9.02 6.43 -5.16
N THR A 303 9.26 5.65 -4.12
CA THR A 303 9.41 6.11 -2.73
C THR A 303 10.66 5.49 -2.14
N LEU A 304 11.46 6.31 -1.45
CA LEU A 304 12.61 5.83 -0.69
C LEU A 304 12.10 5.15 0.58
N VAL A 305 12.67 3.99 0.92
CA VAL A 305 12.35 3.26 2.15
C VAL A 305 13.63 2.86 2.86
N SER A 306 13.60 2.75 4.18
CA SER A 306 14.72 2.19 4.95
C SER A 306 14.94 0.70 4.67
N ASP A 307 16.04 0.16 5.18
CA ASP A 307 16.32 -1.30 5.26
C ASP A 307 15.21 -2.08 5.99
N GLN A 308 14.41 -1.39 6.81
CA GLN A 308 13.26 -1.91 7.54
C GLN A 308 11.91 -1.66 6.83
N TRP A 309 11.94 -1.30 5.54
CA TRP A 309 10.76 -1.06 4.70
C TRP A 309 9.86 0.10 5.17
N ILE A 310 10.42 1.06 5.92
CA ILE A 310 9.69 2.25 6.37
C ILE A 310 9.89 3.35 5.34
N PRO A 311 8.83 3.97 4.79
CA PRO A 311 8.95 5.16 3.94
C PRO A 311 9.77 6.27 4.61
N LEU A 312 10.71 6.87 3.87
CA LEU A 312 11.56 7.99 4.30
C LEU A 312 11.05 9.33 3.76
#